data_AF-A0A964QT34-F1
#
_entry.id   AF-A0A964QT34-F1
#
_cell.length_a   1.000
_cell.length_b   1.000
_cell.length_c   1.000
_cell.angle_alpha   90.00
_cell.angle_beta   90.00
_cell.angle_gamma   90.00
#
_symmetry.space_group_name_H-M   'P 1'
#
loop_
_entity.id
_entity.type
_entity.pdbx_description
1 polymer ?
#
loop_
_entity_poly.entity_id
_entity_poly.type
_entity_poly.pdbx_seq_one_letter_code
_entity_poly.pdbx_strand_id
1 'polypeptide(L)'
;MRTRLRILAAGLAAFSMPVWLFLGANLGWTKTSVTKWVKDPVTELDGPIIEKRFVPGVDLLAAAGLASAVLFGISFVKTKTGTANLKSPHRA
;
A
#
# COMPACT_ATOMS: atom_id res chain seq x y z
N MET A 1 18.25 -3.47 12.25
CA MET A 1 17.10 -2.68 11.74
C MET A 1 16.97 -2.71 10.21
N ARG A 2 18.05 -2.49 9.43
CA ARG A 2 18.01 -2.48 7.95
C ARG A 2 17.35 -3.70 7.28
N THR A 3 17.59 -4.92 7.78
CA THR A 3 17.01 -6.15 7.19
C THR A 3 15.49 -6.24 7.33
N ARG A 4 14.92 -5.76 8.45
CA ARG A 4 13.46 -5.79 8.67
C ARG A 4 12.73 -4.83 7.73
N LEU A 5 13.29 -3.65 7.47
CA LEU A 5 12.74 -2.70 6.50
C LEU A 5 12.77 -3.27 5.08
N ARG A 6 13.85 -3.98 4.71
CA ARG A 6 13.96 -4.62 3.39
C ARG A 6 12.96 -5.75 3.21
N ILE A 7 12.75 -6.58 4.24
CA ILE A 7 11.74 -7.66 4.23
C ILE A 7 10.33 -7.07 4.13
N LEU A 8 10.03 -6.00 4.87
CA LEU A 8 8.75 -5.30 4.78
C LEU A 8 8.53 -4.67 3.40
N ALA A 9 9.53 -4.01 2.83
CA ALA A 9 9.43 -3.42 1.49
C ALA A 9 9.23 -4.49 0.40
N ALA A 10 10.00 -5.58 0.46
CA ALA A 10 9.86 -6.72 -0.45
C ALA A 10 8.49 -7.40 -0.31
N GLY A 11 8.02 -7.59 0.93
CA GLY A 11 6.69 -8.12 1.21
C GLY A 11 5.59 -7.23 0.65
N LEU A 12 5.67 -5.91 0.89
CA LEU A 12 4.67 -4.96 0.41
C LEU A 12 4.59 -4.93 -1.12
N ALA A 13 5.74 -4.96 -1.80
CA ALA A 13 5.81 -5.01 -3.26
C ALA A 13 5.29 -6.35 -3.82
N ALA A 14 5.67 -7.48 -3.19
CA ALA A 14 5.24 -8.80 -3.63
C ALA A 14 3.75 -9.05 -3.40
N PHE A 15 3.15 -8.46 -2.35
CA PHE A 15 1.73 -8.60 -2.05
C PHE A 15 0.85 -7.60 -2.80
N SER A 16 1.33 -6.40 -3.14
CA SER A 16 0.48 -5.39 -3.77
C SER A 16 -0.01 -5.80 -5.17
N MET A 17 0.85 -6.43 -5.97
CA MET A 17 0.50 -6.91 -7.32
C MET A 17 -0.62 -7.97 -7.32
N PRO A 18 -0.50 -9.10 -6.60
CA PRO A 18 -1.55 -10.11 -6.60
C PRO A 18 -2.83 -9.58 -5.97
N VAL A 19 -2.75 -8.78 -4.90
CA VAL A 19 -3.94 -8.19 -4.27
C VAL A 19 -4.70 -7.30 -5.26
N TRP A 20 -4.02 -6.46 -6.04
CA TRP A 20 -4.65 -5.62 -7.05
C TRP A 20 -5.28 -6.44 -8.19
N LEU A 21 -4.61 -7.50 -8.64
CA LEU A 21 -5.14 -8.41 -9.65
C LEU A 21 -6.42 -9.12 -9.18
N PHE A 22 -6.42 -9.68 -7.95
CA PHE A 22 -7.57 -10.40 -7.41
C PHE A 22 -8.78 -9.51 -7.12
N LEU A 23 -8.56 -8.24 -6.73
CA LEU A 23 -9.64 -7.33 -6.37
C LEU A 23 -10.28 -6.63 -7.60
N GLY A 24 -9.79 -6.89 -8.81
CA GLY A 24 -10.46 -6.51 -10.06
C GLY A 24 -9.59 -5.75 -11.06
N ALA A 25 -8.29 -5.57 -10.80
CA ALA A 25 -7.32 -4.96 -11.72
C ALA A 25 -7.84 -3.68 -12.38
N ASN A 26 -8.49 -2.82 -11.60
CA ASN A 26 -9.15 -1.65 -12.18
C ASN A 26 -8.08 -0.63 -12.58
N LEU A 27 -8.00 -0.35 -13.89
CA LEU A 27 -7.08 0.63 -14.46
C LEU A 27 -7.45 2.09 -14.10
N GLY A 28 -8.65 2.29 -13.55
CA GLY A 28 -9.12 3.58 -13.06
C GLY A 28 -8.71 3.89 -11.62
N TRP A 29 -9.42 4.85 -11.02
CA TRP A 29 -9.29 5.22 -9.62
C TRP A 29 -10.02 4.25 -8.70
N THR A 30 -9.55 4.15 -7.45
CA THR A 30 -10.19 3.35 -6.40
C THR A 30 -11.64 3.77 -6.20
N LYS A 31 -12.54 2.79 -6.23
CA LYS A 31 -13.99 2.97 -5.99
C LYS A 31 -14.40 2.17 -4.76
N THR A 32 -15.18 2.79 -3.89
CA THR A 32 -15.78 2.15 -2.70
C THR A 32 -17.23 1.72 -2.92
N SER A 33 -17.83 2.16 -4.03
CA SER A 33 -19.20 1.86 -4.44
C SER A 33 -19.24 1.62 -5.94
N VAL A 34 -20.00 0.61 -6.37
CA VAL A 34 -20.22 0.32 -7.79
C VAL A 34 -21.72 0.34 -8.05
N THR A 35 -22.14 1.11 -9.05
CA THR A 35 -23.52 1.09 -9.52
C THR A 35 -23.73 -0.17 -10.33
N LYS A 36 -24.58 -1.06 -9.84
CA LYS A 36 -25.00 -2.26 -10.54
C LYS A 36 -26.45 -2.09 -10.95
N TRP A 37 -26.72 -2.29 -12.23
CA TRP A 37 -28.07 -2.39 -12.73
C TRP A 37 -28.60 -3.76 -12.35
N VAL A 38 -29.58 -3.80 -11.46
CA VAL A 38 -30.22 -5.02 -10.99
C VAL A 38 -31.70 -4.89 -11.32
N LYS A 39 -32.25 -5.93 -11.95
CA LYS A 39 -33.68 -6.04 -12.22
C LYS A 39 -34.42 -6.23 -10.89
N ASP A 40 -35.29 -5.29 -10.55
CA ASP A 40 -36.10 -5.36 -9.35
C ASP A 40 -37.08 -6.55 -9.49
N PRO A 41 -37.08 -7.52 -8.54
CA PRO A 41 -37.95 -8.69 -8.62
C PRO A 41 -39.44 -8.38 -8.51
N VAL A 42 -39.82 -7.19 -8.02
CA VAL A 42 -41.23 -6.80 -7.82
C VAL A 42 -41.74 -5.96 -8.99
N THR A 43 -40.93 -5.02 -9.48
CA THR A 43 -41.34 -4.08 -10.54
C THR A 43 -40.85 -4.47 -11.92
N GLU A 44 -39.95 -5.45 -12.03
CA GLU A 44 -39.27 -5.87 -13.26
C GLU A 44 -38.49 -4.77 -14.00
N LEU A 45 -38.30 -3.61 -13.37
CA LEU A 45 -37.55 -2.50 -13.92
C LEU A 45 -36.06 -2.59 -13.55
N ASP A 46 -35.20 -2.19 -14.47
CA ASP A 46 -33.76 -2.06 -14.20
C ASP A 46 -33.52 -0.78 -13.38
N GLY A 47 -33.19 -0.96 -12.10
CA GLY A 47 -32.85 0.13 -11.19
C GLY A 47 -31.34 0.19 -10.90
N PRO A 48 -30.75 1.39 -10.78
CA PRO A 48 -29.36 1.52 -10.33
C PRO A 48 -29.28 1.23 -8.84
N ILE A 49 -28.76 0.06 -8.47
CA ILE A 49 -28.46 -0.27 -7.07
C ILE A 49 -27.00 0.07 -6.79
N ILE A 50 -26.76 0.88 -5.77
CA ILE A 50 -25.42 1.20 -5.30
C ILE A 50 -24.96 0.06 -4.37
N GLU A 51 -24.16 -0.86 -4.90
CA GLU A 51 -23.53 -1.88 -4.09
C GLU A 51 -22.23 -1.34 -3.50
N LYS A 52 -22.05 -1.49 -2.18
CA LYS A 52 -20.76 -1.22 -1.53
C LYS A 52 -19.78 -2.31 -1.93
N ARG A 53 -18.92 -1.99 -2.91
CA ARG A 53 -17.87 -2.88 -3.40
C ARG A 53 -16.59 -2.08 -3.51
N PHE A 54 -15.58 -2.53 -2.79
CA PHE A 54 -14.24 -1.96 -2.88
C PHE A 54 -13.54 -2.51 -4.10
N VAL A 55 -13.16 -1.61 -5.01
CA VAL A 55 -12.44 -1.90 -6.23
C VAL A 55 -11.20 -1.01 -6.25
N PRO A 56 -10.03 -1.55 -5.91
CA PRO A 56 -8.80 -0.79 -5.85
C PRO A 56 -8.36 -0.41 -7.26
N GLY A 57 -8.05 0.87 -7.42
CA GLY A 57 -7.53 1.41 -8.65
C GLY A 57 -6.02 1.34 -8.74
N VAL A 58 -5.49 1.90 -9.83
CA VAL A 58 -4.05 2.05 -10.05
C VAL A 58 -3.44 3.01 -9.03
N ASP A 59 -4.22 3.94 -8.49
CA ASP A 59 -3.80 4.87 -7.44
C ASP A 59 -3.35 4.13 -6.17
N LEU A 60 -4.04 3.05 -5.77
CA LEU A 60 -3.66 2.25 -4.62
C LEU A 60 -2.35 1.48 -4.89
N LEU A 61 -2.21 0.93 -6.10
CA LEU A 61 -1.01 0.23 -6.52
C LEU A 61 0.20 1.18 -6.58
N ALA A 62 0.00 2.38 -7.13
CA ALA A 62 1.01 3.43 -7.22
C ALA A 62 1.41 3.94 -5.83
N ALA A 63 0.45 4.17 -4.93
CA ALA A 63 0.72 4.56 -3.55
C ALA A 63 1.53 3.49 -2.80
N ALA A 64 1.16 2.21 -2.93
CA ALA A 64 1.90 1.10 -2.33
C ALA A 64 3.31 0.96 -2.92
N GLY A 65 3.44 1.12 -4.24
CA GLY A 65 4.73 1.12 -4.94
C GLY A 65 5.63 2.27 -4.49
N LEU A 66 5.09 3.48 -4.39
CA LEU A 66 5.80 4.66 -3.87
C LEU A 66 6.25 4.46 -2.42
N ALA A 67 5.36 3.98 -1.55
CA ALA A 67 5.70 3.69 -0.16
C ALA A 67 6.85 2.67 -0.08
N SER A 68 6.79 1.59 -0.87
CA SER A 68 7.85 0.59 -0.94
C SER A 68 9.17 1.19 -1.44
N ALA A 69 9.12 2.00 -2.51
CA ALA A 69 10.30 2.68 -3.05
C ALA A 69 10.94 3.64 -2.04
N VAL A 70 10.13 4.39 -1.28
CA VAL A 70 10.60 5.29 -0.22
C VAL A 70 11.25 4.50 0.91
N LEU A 71 10.61 3.45 1.40
CA LEU A 71 11.16 2.55 2.42
C LEU A 71 12.49 1.92 1.98
N PHE A 72 12.56 1.49 0.73
CA PHE A 72 13.77 0.95 0.14
C PHE A 72 14.87 2.01 0.01
N GLY A 73 14.54 3.21 -0.47
CA GLY A 73 15.47 4.34 -0.58
C GLY A 73 16.05 4.74 0.77
N ILE A 74 15.20 4.87 1.80
CA ILE A 74 15.63 5.13 3.19
C ILE A 74 16.57 4.03 3.69
N SER A 75 16.36 2.77 3.31
CA SER A 75 17.27 1.68 3.69
C SER A 75 18.71 1.86 3.16
N PHE A 76 18.92 2.63 2.09
CA PHE A 76 20.25 2.90 1.54
C PHE A 76 20.93 4.11 2.19
N VAL A 77 20.17 5.02 2.80
CA VAL A 77 20.72 6.17 3.53
C VAL A 77 21.58 5.65 4.69
N LYS A 78 22.90 5.81 4.59
CA LYS A 78 23.85 5.53 5.68
C LYS A 78 23.62 6.56 6.78
N THR A 79 22.88 6.18 7.81
CA THR A 79 22.88 6.92 9.07
C THR A 79 24.32 7.00 9.56
N LYS A 80 24.95 8.17 9.48
CA LYS A 80 26.16 8.41 10.27
C LYS A 80 25.71 8.52 11.71
N THR A 81 25.61 7.38 12.39
CA THR A 81 25.53 7.34 13.84
C THR A 81 26.86 7.87 14.33
N GLY A 82 26.91 9.16 14.67
CA GLY A 82 28.00 9.74 15.42
C GLY A 82 28.02 9.05 16.78
N THR A 83 28.85 8.02 16.90
CA THR A 83 29.36 7.54 18.18
C THR A 83 30.19 8.65 18.79
N ALA A 84 29.52 9.64 19.37
CA ALA A 84 30.11 10.54 20.34
C ALA A 84 30.27 9.77 21.65
N ASN A 85 31.21 8.83 21.66
CA ASN A 85 31.76 8.28 22.89
C ASN A 85 33.27 8.39 22.80
N LEU A 86 33.80 9.51 23.28
CA LEU A 86 35.20 9.60 23.69
C LEU A 86 35.26 10.32 25.04
N LYS A 87 35.24 9.46 26.07
CA LYS A 87 36.18 9.48 27.20
C LYS A 87 35.92 10.52 28.30
N SER A 88 35.27 10.07 29.37
CA SER A 88 35.49 10.61 30.71
C SER A 88 36.91 10.25 31.20
N PRO A 89 37.76 11.21 31.58
CA PRO A 89 38.91 10.92 32.40
C PRO A 89 38.51 11.17 33.86
N HIS A 90 38.09 10.10 34.55
CA HIS A 90 38.17 10.06 36.01
C HIS A 90 39.34 9.16 36.39
N ARG A 91 40.46 9.79 36.74
CA ARG A 91 41.56 9.30 37.59
C ARG A 91 42.19 10.58 38.16
N ALA A 92 41.85 10.93 39.40
CA ALA A 92 42.54 10.51 40.63
C ALA A 92 43.90 11.21 40.73
#